data_AF-A0A450Y0B1-F1
#
_entry.id   AF-A0A450Y0B1-F1
#
_cell.length_a   1.000
_cell.length_b   1.000
_cell.length_c   1.000
_cell.angle_alpha   90.00
_cell.angle_beta   90.00
_cell.angle_gamma   90.00
#
_symmetry.space_group_name_H-M   'P 1'
#
loop_
_entity.id
_entity.type
_entity.pdbx_description
1 polymer ?
#
loop_
_entity_poly.entity_id
_entity_poly.type
_entity_poly.pdbx_seq_one_letter_code
_entity_poly.pdbx_strand_id
1 'polypeptide(L)' 'MECLHCNGNMVKATAPFSIDRNGYHITWESIPAWVCTQCGEPFFEEHEAHHLQMVLQKLDHETTLLTSKAA' A
#
# COMPACT_ATOMS: atom_id res chain seq x y z
N MET A 1 -4.76 -18.99 4.89
CA MET A 1 -5.69 -17.96 4.36
C MET A 1 -5.91 -18.26 2.88
N GLU A 2 -7.12 -18.04 2.38
CA GLU A 2 -7.49 -18.24 0.97
C GLU A 2 -7.58 -16.88 0.26
N CYS A 3 -7.08 -16.80 -0.98
CA CYS A 3 -7.09 -15.58 -1.77
C CYS A 3 -8.52 -15.27 -2.25
N LEU A 4 -9.02 -14.07 -1.96
CA LEU A 4 -10.38 -13.65 -2.37
C LEU A 4 -10.50 -13.40 -3.87
N HIS A 5 -9.40 -13.31 -4.61
CA HIS A 5 -9.40 -13.10 -6.06
C HIS A 5 -9.49 -14.42 -6.85
N CYS A 6 -8.73 -15.45 -6.45
CA CYS A 6 -8.56 -16.67 -7.24
C CYS A 6 -8.74 -17.98 -6.45
N ASN A 7 -9.12 -17.91 -5.17
CA ASN A 7 -9.28 -19.06 -4.28
C ASN A 7 -7.97 -19.86 -4.01
N GLY A 8 -6.82 -19.28 -4.36
CA GLY A 8 -5.51 -19.90 -4.13
C GLY A 8 -5.03 -19.80 -2.67
N ASN A 9 -4.10 -20.68 -2.31
CA ASN A 9 -3.45 -20.65 -0.99
C ASN A 9 -2.56 -19.42 -0.81
N MET A 10 -2.65 -18.79 0.36
CA MET A 10 -1.82 -17.63 0.71
C MET A 10 -0.75 -17.98 1.75
N VAL A 11 0.42 -17.35 1.63
CA VAL A 11 1.57 -17.52 2.54
C VAL A 11 2.01 -16.17 3.10
N LYS A 12 2.62 -16.17 4.28
CA LYS A 12 3.29 -14.97 4.82
C LYS A 12 4.54 -14.67 4.02
N ALA A 13 4.62 -13.45 3.49
CA ALA A 13 5.76 -12.96 2.71
C ALA A 13 5.78 -11.42 2.78
N THR A 14 6.43 -10.78 1.82
CA THR A 14 6.37 -9.33 1.62
C THR A 14 5.91 -9.01 0.21
N ALA A 15 5.24 -7.88 0.04
CA ALA A 15 4.80 -7.38 -1.25
C ALA A 15 5.08 -5.88 -1.41
N PRO A 16 5.24 -5.39 -2.64
CA PRO A 16 5.33 -3.96 -2.89
C PRO A 16 3.97 -3.29 -2.69
N PHE A 17 4.00 -2.03 -2.27
CA PHE A 17 2.84 -1.15 -2.27
C PHE A 17 3.24 0.17 -2.95
N SER A 18 2.50 0.55 -3.98
CA SER A 18 2.72 1.79 -4.71
C SER A 18 1.43 2.60 -4.80
N ILE A 19 1.55 3.91 -4.76
CA ILE A 19 0.44 4.82 -4.95
C ILE A 19 0.89 6.08 -5.67
N ASP A 20 0.05 6.51 -6.61
CA ASP A 20 0.20 7.73 -7.38
C ASP A 20 -1.01 8.62 -7.08
N ARG A 21 -0.79 9.73 -6.36
CA ARG A 21 -1.86 10.69 -6.08
C ARG A 21 -1.31 12.06 -5.70
N ASN A 22 -2.14 13.10 -5.84
CA ASN A 22 -1.80 14.47 -5.43
C ASN A 22 -0.46 14.99 -5.99
N GLY A 23 0.00 14.47 -7.13
CA GLY A 23 1.26 14.86 -7.77
C GLY A 23 2.51 14.20 -7.19
N TYR A 24 2.38 13.23 -6.28
CA TYR A 24 3.49 12.41 -5.81
C TYR A 24 3.33 10.93 -6.20
N HIS A 25 4.47 10.25 -6.26
CA HIS A 25 4.60 8.81 -6.54
C HIS A 25 5.42 8.18 -5.43
N ILE A 26 4.84 7.22 -4.71
CA ILE A 26 5.53 6.53 -3.62
C ILE A 26 5.44 5.04 -3.82
N THR A 27 6.56 4.37 -3.61
CA THR A 27 6.67 2.91 -3.62
C THR A 27 7.43 2.45 -2.39
N TRP A 28 6.86 1.47 -1.70
CA TRP A 28 7.57 0.65 -0.73
C TRP A 28 7.75 -0.74 -1.35
N GLU A 29 8.99 -1.22 -1.37
CA GLU A 29 9.33 -2.46 -2.08
C GLU A 29 8.93 -3.73 -1.33
N SER A 30 8.86 -3.66 0.00
CA SER A 30 8.74 -4.85 0.85
C SER A 30 7.98 -4.52 2.13
N ILE A 31 6.65 -4.72 2.08
CA ILE A 31 5.75 -4.60 3.24
C ILE A 31 5.23 -6.00 3.60
N PRO A 32 5.19 -6.38 4.89
CA PRO A 32 4.59 -7.64 5.31
C PRO A 32 3.17 -7.83 4.79
N ALA A 33 2.89 -8.99 4.21
CA ALA A 33 1.58 -9.31 3.65
C ALA A 33 1.35 -10.83 3.61
N TRP A 34 0.08 -11.21 3.41
CA TRP A 34 -0.24 -12.49 2.83
C TRP A 34 -0.13 -12.39 1.31
N VAL A 35 0.63 -13.26 0.68
CA VAL A 35 0.78 -13.28 -0.79
C VAL A 35 0.20 -14.57 -1.33
N CYS A 36 -0.68 -14.46 -2.32
CA CYS A 36 -1.22 -15.64 -3.00
C CYS A 36 -0.11 -16.36 -3.78
N THR A 37 0.04 -17.65 -3.53
CA THR A 37 1.03 -18.50 -4.21
C THR A 37 0.71 -18.76 -5.69
N GLN A 38 -0.51 -18.45 -6.13
CA GLN A 38 -0.97 -18.67 -7.51
C GLN A 38 -0.97 -17.39 -8.34
N CYS A 39 -1.64 -16.32 -7.89
CA CYS A 39 -1.77 -15.07 -8.66
C CYS A 39 -0.86 -13.94 -8.18
N GLY A 40 -0.18 -14.09 -7.03
CA GLY A 40 0.68 -13.04 -6.46
C GLY A 40 -0.06 -11.92 -5.73
N GLU A 41 -1.38 -11.98 -5.62
CA GLU A 41 -2.17 -10.93 -4.96
C GLU A 41 -1.74 -10.71 -3.50
N PRO A 42 -1.42 -9.47 -3.10
CA PRO A 42 -0.98 -9.15 -1.75
C PRO A 42 -2.13 -8.66 -0.87
N PHE A 43 -2.26 -9.23 0.33
CA PHE A 43 -3.22 -8.80 1.34
C PHE A 43 -2.45 -8.29 2.56
N PHE A 44 -2.48 -6.98 2.75
CA PHE A 44 -1.92 -6.31 3.92
C PHE A 44 -2.85 -6.48 5.11
N GLU A 45 -2.30 -6.80 6.27
CA GLU A 45 -3.10 -6.92 7.50
C GLU A 45 -3.42 -5.52 8.06
N GLU A 46 -4.33 -5.49 9.04
CA GLU A 46 -4.79 -4.25 9.67
C GLU A 46 -3.63 -3.37 10.15
N HIS A 47 -2.58 -3.98 10.72
CA HIS A 47 -1.40 -3.28 11.20
C HIS A 47 -0.69 -2.52 10.05
N GLU A 48 -0.33 -3.21 8.96
CA GLU A 48 0.35 -2.58 7.82
C GLU A 48 -0.56 -1.56 7.12
N ALA A 49 -1.84 -1.89 6.94
CA ALA A 49 -2.82 -0.99 6.34
C ALA A 49 -3.00 0.30 7.16
N HIS A 50 -3.03 0.20 8.49
CA HIS A 50 -3.12 1.35 9.39
C HIS A 50 -1.91 2.27 9.25
N HIS A 51 -0.69 1.72 9.24
CA HIS A 51 0.53 2.50 9.10
C HIS A 51 0.68 3.14 7.71
N LEU A 52 0.33 2.41 6.64
CA LEU A 52 0.25 2.95 5.29
C LEU A 52 -0.70 4.16 5.24
N GLN A 53 -1.91 4.01 5.76
CA GLN A 53 -2.91 5.09 5.78
C GLN A 53 -2.41 6.33 6.55
N MET A 54 -1.75 6.15 7.70
CA MET A 54 -1.21 7.27 8.48
C MET A 54 -0.12 8.04 7.71
N VAL A 55 0.80 7.34 7.05
CA VAL A 55 1.86 7.98 6.27
C VAL A 55 1.25 8.75 5.11
N LEU A 56 0.31 8.14 4.41
CA LEU A 56 -0.40 8.72 3.28
C LEU A 56 -1.19 9.99 3.66
N GLN A 57 -1.84 10.02 4.83
CA GLN A 57 -2.52 11.22 5.34
C GLN A 57 -1.58 12.39 5.59
N LYS A 58 -0.40 12.12 6.17
CA LYS A 58 0.62 13.15 6.42
C LYS A 58 1.16 13.72 5.10
N LEU A 59 1.43 12.84 4.15
CA LEU A 59 1.92 13.24 2.83
C LEU A 59 0.90 14.09 2.08
N ASP A 60 -0.38 13.72 2.10
CA ASP A 60 -1.43 14.54 1.50
C ASP A 60 -1.50 15.94 2.11
N HIS A 61 -1.42 16.02 3.44
CA HIS A 61 -1.45 17.29 4.15
C HIS A 61 -0.29 18.19 3.72
N GLU A 62 0.94 17.68 3.77
CA GLU A 62 2.13 18.45 3.37
C GLU A 62 2.11 18.79 1.88
N THR A 63 1.66 17.87 1.03
CA THR A 63 1.55 18.10 -0.41
C THR A 63 0.56 19.23 -0.73
N THR A 64 -0.55 19.29 -0.01
CA THR A 64 -1.52 20.39 -0.14
C THR A 64 -0.85 21.72 0.22
N LEU A 65 -0.09 21.78 1.31
CA LEU A 65 0.62 23.00 1.71
C LEU A 65 1.70 23.40 0.69
N LEU A 66 2.47 22.45 0.17
CA LEU A 66 3.52 22.69 -0.82
C LEU A 66 2.96 23.20 -2.16
N THR A 67 1.85 22.64 -2.61
CA THR A 67 1.23 23.01 -3.88
C THR A 67 0.37 24.28 -3.77
N SER A 68 -0.09 24.66 -2.57
CA SER A 68 -0.93 25.85 -2.35
C SER A 68 -0.27 27.20 -2.70
N LYS A 69 1.07 27.28 -2.69
CA LYS A 69 1.81 28.52 -3.01
C LYS A 69 2.18 28.65 -4.49
N ALA A 70 1.83 27.68 -5.33
CA ALA A 70 2.12 27.69 -6.76
C ALA A 70 1.02 28.37 -7.60
N ALA A 71 0.07 29.09 -6.98
CA ALA A 71 -1.02 29.80 -7.62
C ALA A 71 -0.86 31.33 -7.50
#